data_AF-A0A7Y6EK50-F1
#
_entry.id   AF-A0A7Y6EK50-F1
#
_cell.length_a   1.000
_cell.length_b   1.000
_cell.length_c   1.000
_cell.angle_alpha   90.00
_cell.angle_beta   90.00
_cell.angle_gamma   90.00
#
_symmetry.space_group_name_H-M   'P 1'
#
loop_
_entity.id
_entity.type
_entity.pdbx_description
1 polymer ?
#
loop_
_entity_poly.entity_id
_entity_poly.type
_entity_poly.pdbx_seq_one_letter_code
_entity_poly.pdbx_strand_id
1 'polypeptide(L)'
;MHAAGTYFDRDKRPFSRARQTIIEADPALQERELGKLATLKIHLGALLRDRGVPEPAATIAAETAVTVFHLTFQRWIAPGEERSFEDIASERLDALASLVHPVR
;
A
#
# COMPACT_ATOMS: atom_id res chain seq x y z
N MET A 1 7.07 -5.78 -1.99
CA MET A 1 5.97 -5.74 -0.99
C MET A 1 6.04 -6.85 0.06
N HIS A 2 6.98 -7.79 -0.03
CA HIS A 2 7.12 -8.92 0.89
C HIS A 2 7.10 -8.55 2.38
N ALA A 3 7.87 -7.55 2.83
CA ALA A 3 7.89 -7.13 4.24
C ALA A 3 6.52 -6.64 4.77
N ALA A 4 5.69 -6.04 3.90
CA ALA A 4 4.31 -5.73 4.24
C ALA A 4 3.46 -7.00 4.30
N GLY A 5 3.68 -7.95 3.38
CA GLY A 5 3.03 -9.26 3.39
C GLY A 5 3.28 -10.07 4.66
N THR A 6 4.51 -10.08 5.17
CA THR A 6 4.86 -10.74 6.44
C THR A 6 4.25 -10.02 7.65
N TYR A 7 4.12 -8.69 7.59
CA TYR A 7 3.45 -7.95 8.66
C TYR A 7 1.93 -8.17 8.64
N PHE A 8 1.27 -8.04 7.49
CA PHE A 8 -0.18 -8.21 7.32
C PHE A 8 -0.55 -9.67 7.03
N ASP A 9 -0.20 -10.54 7.97
CA ASP A 9 -0.54 -11.97 7.98
C ASP A 9 -2.02 -12.22 8.31
N ARG A 10 -2.48 -13.47 8.12
CA ARG A 10 -3.86 -13.89 8.38
C ARG A 10 -4.33 -13.56 9.80
N ASP A 11 -3.45 -13.62 10.79
CA ASP A 11 -3.78 -13.42 12.21
C ASP A 11 -4.07 -11.95 12.53
N LYS A 12 -3.47 -11.00 11.79
CA LYS A 12 -3.77 -9.58 11.94
C LYS A 12 -5.04 -9.14 11.22
N ARG A 13 -5.58 -9.94 10.28
CA ARG A 13 -6.75 -9.56 9.47
C ARG A 13 -7.98 -9.19 10.32
N PRO A 14 -8.38 -9.94 11.36
CA PRO A 14 -9.52 -9.57 12.19
C PRO A 14 -9.34 -8.22 12.89
N PHE A 15 -8.16 -7.98 13.47
CA PHE A 15 -7.85 -6.70 14.10
C PHE A 15 -7.84 -5.54 13.09
N SER A 16 -7.24 -5.74 11.92
CA SER A 16 -7.21 -4.74 10.86
C SER A 16 -8.61 -4.38 10.36
N ARG A 17 -9.53 -5.35 10.24
CA ARG A 17 -10.95 -5.11 9.92
C ARG A 17 -11.62 -4.26 10.99
N ALA A 18 -11.50 -4.64 12.27
CA ALA A 18 -12.10 -3.88 13.37
C ALA A 18 -11.57 -2.44 13.44
N ARG A 19 -10.25 -2.26 13.29
CA ARG A 19 -9.63 -0.93 13.22
C ARG A 19 -10.19 -0.12 12.05
N GLN A 20 -10.33 -0.74 10.88
CA GLN A 20 -10.81 -0.03 9.69
C GLN A 20 -12.26 0.42 9.87
N THR A 21 -13.14 -0.40 10.45
CA THR A 21 -14.53 -0.01 10.75
C THR A 21 -14.60 1.24 11.65
N ILE A 22 -13.71 1.36 12.64
CA ILE A 22 -13.64 2.55 13.50
C ILE A 22 -13.21 3.79 12.71
N ILE A 23 -12.21 3.64 11.83
CA ILE A 23 -11.71 4.75 10.99
C ILE A 23 -12.79 5.21 10.02
N GLU A 24 -13.49 4.28 9.39
CA GLU A 24 -14.56 4.59 8.42
C GLU A 24 -15.75 5.31 9.07
N ALA A 25 -15.98 5.11 10.37
CA ALA A 25 -17.05 5.78 11.10
C ALA A 25 -16.73 7.23 11.51
N ASP A 26 -15.47 7.68 11.42
CA ASP A 26 -15.03 8.99 11.94
C ASP A 26 -14.21 9.78 10.89
N PRO A 27 -14.74 10.88 10.35
CA PRO A 27 -14.04 11.73 9.37
C PRO A 27 -12.67 12.24 9.85
N ALA A 28 -12.49 12.56 11.13
CA ALA A 28 -11.22 13.03 11.66
C ALA A 28 -10.16 11.91 11.67
N LEU A 29 -10.57 10.67 11.90
CA LEU A 29 -9.69 9.51 11.78
C LEU A 29 -9.33 9.21 10.32
N GLN A 30 -10.27 9.41 9.39
CA GLN A 30 -9.99 9.29 7.95
C GLN A 30 -8.96 10.32 7.49
N GLU A 31 -9.13 11.59 7.87
CA GLU A 31 -8.17 12.66 7.58
C GLU A 31 -6.79 12.34 8.15
N ARG A 32 -6.74 11.86 9.39
CA ARG A 32 -5.48 11.44 10.03
C ARG A 32 -4.83 10.27 9.28
N GLU A 33 -5.60 9.31 8.78
CA GLU A 33 -5.07 8.19 8.01
C GLU A 33 -4.51 8.66 6.66
N LEU A 34 -5.19 9.57 5.97
CA LEU A 34 -4.66 10.21 4.75
C LEU A 34 -3.35 10.95 5.04
N GLY A 35 -3.27 11.67 6.15
CA GLY A 35 -2.05 12.32 6.61
C GLY A 35 -0.88 11.35 6.81
N LYS A 36 -1.12 10.18 7.42
CA LYS A 36 -0.08 9.14 7.57
C LYS A 36 0.41 8.61 6.22
N LEU A 37 -0.49 8.40 5.26
CA LEU A 37 -0.12 7.96 3.92
C LEU A 37 0.72 9.02 3.20
N ALA A 38 0.37 10.29 3.34
CA ALA A 38 1.17 11.41 2.82
C ALA A 38 2.57 11.45 3.45
N THR A 39 2.67 11.33 4.78
CA THR A 39 3.96 11.24 5.48
C THR A 39 4.80 10.05 5.01
N LEU A 40 4.19 8.88 4.81
CA LEU A 40 4.88 7.69 4.31
C LEU A 40 5.48 7.91 2.91
N LYS A 41 4.74 8.56 2.00
CA LYS A 41 5.22 8.89 0.65
C LYS A 41 6.46 9.79 0.71
N ILE A 42 6.41 10.83 1.54
CA ILE A 42 7.52 11.78 1.71
C ILE A 42 8.79 11.06 2.20
N HIS A 43 8.67 10.27 3.27
CA HIS A 43 9.81 9.55 3.82
C HIS A 43 10.35 8.48 2.88
N LEU A 44 9.47 7.75 2.18
CA LEU A 44 9.89 6.76 1.20
C LEU A 44 10.62 7.41 0.02
N GLY A 45 10.13 8.54 -0.48
CA GLY A 45 10.81 9.30 -1.54
C GLY A 45 12.20 9.79 -1.10
N ALA A 46 12.31 10.34 0.11
CA ALA A 46 13.60 10.75 0.66
C ALA A 46 14.58 9.58 0.77
N LEU A 47 14.09 8.46 1.30
CA LEU A 47 14.86 7.24 1.44
C LEU A 47 15.34 6.65 0.10
N LEU A 48 14.54 6.76 -0.96
CA LEU A 48 14.92 6.33 -2.30
C LEU A 48 16.02 7.24 -2.89
N ARG A 49 15.91 8.56 -2.68
CA ARG A 49 16.97 9.51 -3.07
C ARG A 49 18.27 9.26 -2.34
N ASP A 50 18.22 9.01 -1.03
CA ASP A 50 19.40 8.66 -0.22
C ASP A 50 20.07 7.37 -0.71
N ARG A 51 19.31 6.49 -1.38
CA ARG A 51 19.81 5.28 -2.03
C ARG A 51 20.22 5.47 -3.49
N GLY A 52 20.28 6.71 -3.99
CA GLY A 52 20.75 7.05 -5.32
C GLY A 52 19.71 6.90 -6.44
N VAL A 53 18.42 6.74 -6.12
CA VAL A 53 17.36 6.79 -7.14
C VAL A 53 17.13 8.26 -7.53
N PRO A 54 17.32 8.65 -8.81
CA PRO A 54 17.18 10.04 -9.24
C PRO A 54 15.71 10.47 -9.34
N GLU A 55 15.47 11.78 -9.35
CA GLU A 55 14.17 12.33 -9.72
C GLU A 55 13.95 12.28 -11.25
N PRO A 56 12.70 12.12 -11.72
CA PRO A 56 11.45 12.02 -10.95
C PRO A 56 11.14 10.59 -10.43
N ALA A 57 12.02 9.61 -10.70
CA ALA A 57 11.76 8.20 -10.42
C ALA A 57 11.57 7.91 -8.93
N ALA A 58 12.33 8.56 -8.04
CA ALA A 58 12.18 8.40 -6.59
C ALA A 58 10.78 8.82 -6.10
N THR A 59 10.31 10.00 -6.53
CA THR A 59 8.97 10.49 -6.17
C THR A 59 7.86 9.60 -6.74
N ILE A 60 7.94 9.25 -8.04
CA ILE A 60 6.95 8.38 -8.68
C ILE A 60 6.90 7.02 -7.98
N ALA A 61 8.05 6.39 -7.73
CA ALA A 61 8.11 5.10 -7.06
C ALA A 61 7.51 5.15 -5.64
N ALA A 62 7.76 6.22 -4.87
CA ALA A 62 7.19 6.38 -3.54
C ALA A 62 5.67 6.52 -3.57
N GLU A 63 5.15 7.40 -4.43
CA GLU A 63 3.70 7.60 -4.63
C GLU A 63 3.00 6.31 -5.05
N THR A 64 3.58 5.62 -6.03
CA THR A 64 3.07 4.34 -6.54
C THR A 64 3.11 3.25 -5.49
N ALA A 65 4.22 3.07 -4.77
CA ALA A 65 4.35 2.04 -3.77
C ALA A 65 3.32 2.20 -2.64
N VAL A 66 3.12 3.43 -2.15
CA VAL A 66 2.11 3.70 -1.11
C VAL A 66 0.69 3.50 -1.64
N THR A 67 0.44 3.84 -2.90
CA THR A 67 -0.86 3.59 -3.55
C THR A 67 -1.15 2.10 -3.66
N VAL A 68 -0.20 1.31 -4.17
CA VAL A 68 -0.33 -0.16 -4.26
C VAL A 68 -0.54 -0.76 -2.88
N PHE A 69 0.23 -0.33 -1.88
CA PHE A 69 0.06 -0.76 -0.49
C PHE A 69 -1.36 -0.50 0.03
N HIS A 70 -1.86 0.73 -0.11
CA HIS A 70 -3.17 1.12 0.40
C HIS A 70 -4.30 0.32 -0.28
N LEU A 71 -4.26 0.19 -1.61
CA LEU A 71 -5.24 -0.59 -2.38
C LEU A 71 -5.16 -2.09 -2.07
N THR A 72 -3.99 -2.60 -1.73
CA THR A 72 -3.80 -3.99 -1.28
C THR A 72 -4.46 -4.18 0.08
N PHE A 73 -4.19 -3.30 1.03
CA PHE A 73 -4.76 -3.35 2.38
C PHE A 73 -6.29 -3.33 2.36
N GLN A 74 -6.88 -2.42 1.60
CA GLN A 74 -8.34 -2.30 1.46
C GLN A 74 -8.98 -3.58 0.90
N ARG A 75 -8.36 -4.22 -0.10
CA ARG A 75 -8.86 -5.50 -0.61
C ARG A 75 -8.68 -6.63 0.39
N TRP A 76 -7.50 -6.70 1.02
CA TRP A 76 -7.14 -7.75 1.96
C TRP A 76 -8.06 -7.82 3.18
N ILE A 77 -8.57 -6.69 3.65
CA ILE A 77 -9.58 -6.64 4.73
C ILE A 77 -11.02 -6.80 4.24
N ALA A 78 -11.29 -6.79 2.93
CA ALA A 78 -12.65 -6.84 2.41
C ALA A 78 -13.38 -8.13 2.83
N PRO A 79 -14.71 -8.12 3.00
CA PRO A 79 -15.49 -9.32 3.27
C PRO A 79 -15.27 -10.38 2.18
N GLY A 80 -15.11 -11.65 2.57
CA GLY A 80 -14.90 -12.77 1.65
C GLY A 80 -13.51 -12.85 1.01
N GLU A 81 -12.60 -11.92 1.26
CA GLU A 81 -11.21 -12.04 0.80
C GLU A 81 -10.45 -13.05 1.67
N GLU A 82 -9.82 -14.02 1.00
CA GLU A 82 -9.06 -15.10 1.63
C GLU A 82 -7.58 -15.08 1.27
N ARG A 83 -7.21 -14.50 0.12
CA ARG A 83 -5.83 -14.45 -0.41
C ARG A 83 -4.90 -13.71 0.54
N SER A 84 -3.60 -14.01 0.50
CA SER A 84 -2.64 -13.32 1.35
C SER A 84 -2.45 -11.87 0.91
N PHE A 85 -1.92 -11.01 1.79
CA PHE A 85 -1.59 -9.63 1.41
C PHE A 85 -0.56 -9.62 0.28
N GLU A 86 0.39 -10.56 0.31
CA GLU A 86 1.44 -10.69 -0.71
C GLU A 86 0.87 -11.04 -2.08
N ASP A 87 -0.05 -12.00 -2.18
CA ASP A 87 -0.69 -12.37 -3.45
C ASP A 87 -1.41 -11.17 -4.08
N ILE A 88 -2.17 -10.45 -3.26
CA ILE A 88 -2.95 -9.26 -3.65
C ILE A 88 -2.03 -8.11 -4.09
N ALA A 89 -0.87 -7.95 -3.43
CA ALA A 89 0.12 -6.94 -3.77
C ALA A 89 0.85 -7.26 -5.07
N SER A 90 1.26 -8.52 -5.26
CA SER A 90 1.92 -9.01 -6.46
C SER A 90 1.02 -8.85 -7.68
N GLU A 91 -0.25 -9.26 -7.59
CA GLU A 91 -1.26 -9.07 -8.63
C GLU A 91 -1.35 -7.59 -9.09
N ARG A 92 -1.33 -6.64 -8.15
CA ARG A 92 -1.39 -5.20 -8.45
C ARG A 92 -0.12 -4.68 -9.10
N LEU A 93 1.04 -5.13 -8.63
CA LEU A 93 2.32 -4.73 -9.20
C LEU A 93 2.44 -5.25 -10.64
N ASP A 94 2.01 -6.49 -10.90
CA ASP A 94 1.99 -7.09 -12.23
C ASP A 94 1.00 -6.35 -13.15
N ALA A 95 -0.19 -6.01 -12.66
CA ALA A 95 -1.15 -5.20 -13.40
C ALA A 95 -0.59 -3.81 -13.74
N LEU A 96 0.11 -3.15 -12.81
CA LEU A 96 0.76 -1.87 -13.08
C LEU A 96 1.92 -2.02 -14.09
N ALA A 97 2.76 -3.03 -13.92
CA ALA A 97 3.91 -3.30 -14.78
C ALA A 97 3.49 -3.54 -16.23
N SER A 98 2.41 -4.30 -16.44
CA SER A 98 1.88 -4.57 -17.79
C SER A 98 1.32 -3.33 -18.49
N LEU A 99 0.84 -2.32 -17.74
CA LEU A 99 0.39 -1.04 -18.30
C LEU A 99 1.54 -0.12 -18.70
N VAL A 100 2.63 -0.09 -17.93
CA VAL A 100 3.76 0.82 -18.17
C VAL A 100 4.84 0.23 -19.07
N HIS A 101 4.91 -1.10 -19.13
CA HIS A 101 5.72 -1.88 -20.06
C HIS A 101 4.82 -2.87 -20.79
N PRO A 102 3.94 -2.37 -21.70
CA PRO A 102 3.16 -3.26 -22.54
C PRO A 102 4.14 -4.15 -23.30
N VAL A 103 3.96 -5.47 -23.17
CA VAL A 103 4.72 -6.47 -23.92
C VAL A 103 4.68 -6.05 -25.39
N ARG A 104 5.84 -5.66 -25.93
CA ARG A 104 6.00 -5.42 -27.37
C ARG A 104 6.03 -6.74 -28.10
#